data_AF-A0A1M3KKV8-F1
#
_entry.id   AF-A0A1M3KKV8-F1
#
_cell.length_a   1.000
_cell.length_b   1.000
_cell.length_c   1.000
_cell.angle_alpha   90.00
_cell.angle_beta   90.00
_cell.angle_gamma   90.00
#
_symmetry.space_group_name_H-M   'P 1'
#
loop_
_entity.id
_entity.type
_entity.pdbx_description
1 polymer ?
#
loop_
_entity_poly.entity_id
_entity_poly.type
_entity_poly.pdbx_seq_one_letter_code
_entity_poly.pdbx_strand_id
1 'polypeptide(L)'
;MVRTFATGATRDVDASKLDYEGFFSPLVMERFAQYMHGKRKLADGSLRDGDNWQKGMPRDSYMKSGFRHFFDWWTIHRGWKKIALEPLEVALCGLLFNVSGYLHEVIKSRLDAEAWVEAVRDEVAREQAAREGGEQLELPLTGGADLRGLAAREAGDTTFVGQVGPAGLSAVRGREGE
;
A
#
# COMPACT_ATOMS: atom_id res chain seq x y z
N MET A 1 4.32 38.37 -10.12
CA MET A 1 5.19 39.57 -9.96
C MET A 1 6.61 39.14 -10.27
N VAL A 2 7.46 40.00 -10.83
CA VAL A 2 8.80 39.59 -11.30
C VAL A 2 9.86 40.27 -10.45
N ARG A 3 10.82 39.52 -9.90
CA ARG A 3 12.03 40.09 -9.29
C ARG A 3 13.04 40.41 -10.38
N THR A 4 13.62 41.61 -10.34
CA THR A 4 14.72 42.01 -11.23
C THR A 4 15.99 42.14 -10.40
N PHE A 5 17.06 41.50 -10.88
CA PHE A 5 18.38 41.57 -10.26
C PHE A 5 19.17 42.77 -10.83
N ALA A 6 20.20 43.22 -10.10
CA ALA A 6 21.08 44.30 -10.56
C ALA A 6 21.79 43.99 -11.90
N THR A 7 21.90 42.71 -12.27
CA THR A 7 22.44 42.26 -13.56
C THR A 7 21.48 42.42 -14.74
N GLY A 8 20.24 42.86 -14.50
CA GLY A 8 19.17 42.88 -15.50
C GLY A 8 18.45 41.53 -15.68
N ALA A 9 18.91 40.47 -15.00
CA ALA A 9 18.19 39.21 -14.98
C ALA A 9 16.83 39.36 -14.28
N THR A 10 15.83 38.61 -14.72
CA THR A 10 14.50 38.60 -14.10
C THR A 10 14.11 37.17 -13.69
N ARG A 11 13.45 37.01 -12.54
CA ARG A 11 12.81 35.75 -12.12
C ARG A 11 11.39 35.99 -11.64
N ASP A 12 10.55 34.99 -11.84
CA ASP A 12 9.21 34.98 -11.26
C ASP A 12 9.28 34.92 -9.72
N VAL A 13 8.25 35.45 -9.05
CA VAL A 13 8.12 35.35 -7.59
C VAL A 13 7.81 33.92 -7.19
N ASP A 14 8.62 33.35 -6.31
CA ASP A 14 8.55 31.93 -5.93
C ASP A 14 7.46 31.60 -4.89
N ALA A 15 6.51 32.53 -4.63
CA ALA A 15 5.53 32.41 -3.54
C ALA A 15 4.59 31.20 -3.64
N SER A 16 4.41 30.63 -4.85
CA SER A 16 3.60 29.43 -5.07
C SER A 16 4.42 28.18 -5.43
N LYS A 17 5.75 28.27 -5.41
CA LYS A 17 6.64 27.16 -5.79
C LYS A 17 7.12 26.41 -4.57
N LEU A 18 7.42 25.12 -4.75
CA LEU A 18 8.03 24.31 -3.71
C LEU A 18 9.50 24.72 -3.52
N ASP A 19 9.86 25.05 -2.28
CA ASP A 19 11.24 25.32 -1.89
C ASP A 19 11.94 24.03 -1.46
N TYR A 20 12.32 23.21 -2.43
CA TYR A 20 12.95 21.92 -2.16
C TYR A 20 14.25 22.05 -1.34
N GLU A 21 15.00 23.15 -1.51
CA GLU A 21 16.23 23.39 -0.76
C GLU A 21 15.93 23.75 0.70
N GLY A 22 14.92 24.60 0.95
CA GLY A 22 14.45 24.89 2.30
C GLY A 22 13.75 23.70 3.00
N PHE A 23 13.16 22.77 2.25
CA PHE A 23 12.42 21.63 2.82
C PHE A 23 13.29 20.39 3.06
N PHE A 24 14.42 20.25 2.37
CA PHE A 24 15.28 19.08 2.48
C PHE A 24 16.68 19.42 2.99
N SER A 25 17.11 18.71 4.03
CA SER A 25 18.49 18.80 4.51
C SER A 25 19.42 17.95 3.63
N PRO A 26 20.48 18.52 3.03
CA PRO A 26 21.44 17.75 2.23
C PRO A 26 22.13 16.66 3.06
N LEU A 27 22.36 16.89 4.35
CA LEU A 27 22.95 15.90 5.27
C LEU A 27 22.05 14.68 5.45
N VAL A 28 20.74 14.90 5.59
CA VAL A 28 19.76 13.81 5.72
C VAL A 28 19.65 13.03 4.40
N MET A 29 19.64 13.74 3.26
CA MET A 29 19.57 13.13 1.94
C MET A 29 20.79 12.27 1.62
N GLU A 30 21.99 12.75 1.90
CA GLU A 30 23.22 11.97 1.71
C GLU A 30 23.23 10.72 2.61
N ARG A 31 22.88 10.87 3.89
CA ARG A 31 22.83 9.73 4.80
C ARG A 31 21.82 8.68 4.35
N PHE A 32 20.65 9.10 3.89
CA PHE A 32 19.63 8.21 3.34
C PHE A 32 20.11 7.53 2.05
N ALA A 33 20.81 8.23 1.16
CA ALA A 33 21.40 7.65 -0.04
C ALA A 33 22.42 6.55 0.29
N GLN A 34 23.28 6.75 1.28
CA GLN A 34 24.21 5.73 1.78
C GLN A 34 23.47 4.50 2.34
N TYR A 35 22.39 4.72 3.11
CA TYR A 35 21.53 3.64 3.58
C TYR A 35 20.94 2.84 2.41
N MET A 36 20.36 3.51 1.41
CA MET A 36 19.77 2.89 0.23
C MET A 36 20.82 2.13 -0.60
N HIS A 37 22.03 2.68 -0.76
CA HIS A 37 23.15 2.01 -1.42
C HIS A 37 23.57 0.73 -0.70
N GLY A 38 23.48 0.68 0.63
CA GLY A 38 23.66 -0.54 1.40
C GLY A 38 22.55 -1.57 1.13
N LYS A 39 21.28 -1.13 1.14
CA LYS A 39 20.12 -2.02 1.00
C LYS A 39 19.94 -2.59 -0.41
N ARG A 40 20.53 -2.01 -1.45
CA ARG A 40 20.47 -2.58 -2.82
C ARG A 40 21.39 -3.79 -3.05
N LYS A 41 22.31 -4.09 -2.14
CA LYS A 41 23.20 -5.26 -2.19
C LYS A 41 22.48 -6.51 -1.68
N LEU A 42 22.48 -7.59 -2.45
CA LEU A 42 21.82 -8.86 -2.10
C LEU A 42 22.84 -9.87 -1.53
N ALA A 43 22.33 -10.93 -0.90
CA ALA A 43 23.15 -11.96 -0.26
C ALA A 43 23.97 -12.78 -1.27
N ASP A 44 23.50 -12.88 -2.51
CA ASP A 44 24.19 -13.52 -3.64
C ASP A 44 25.25 -12.60 -4.28
N GLY A 45 25.47 -11.41 -3.73
CA GLY A 45 26.41 -10.42 -4.26
C GLY A 45 25.87 -9.59 -5.43
N SER A 46 24.65 -9.88 -5.91
CA SER A 46 24.02 -9.07 -6.96
C SER A 46 23.57 -7.70 -6.43
N LEU A 47 23.42 -6.76 -7.36
CA LEU A 47 23.08 -5.37 -7.06
C LEU A 47 21.76 -5.00 -7.75
N ARG A 48 20.73 -4.69 -6.97
CA ARG A 48 19.47 -4.14 -7.49
C ARG A 48 19.66 -2.71 -7.94
N ASP A 49 18.87 -2.21 -8.87
CA ASP A 49 18.84 -0.78 -9.20
C ASP A 49 18.39 0.07 -8.00
N GLY A 50 18.85 1.33 -7.97
CA GLY A 50 18.62 2.23 -6.83
C GLY A 50 17.15 2.60 -6.63
N ASP A 51 16.36 2.55 -7.70
CA ASP A 51 14.93 2.82 -7.74
C ASP A 51 14.08 1.55 -7.64
N ASN A 52 14.67 0.35 -7.46
CA ASN A 52 13.93 -0.91 -7.44
C ASN A 52 12.77 -0.94 -6.42
N TRP A 53 12.85 -0.15 -5.34
CA TRP A 53 11.80 -0.02 -4.34
C TRP A 53 10.51 0.66 -4.86
N GLN A 54 10.60 1.46 -5.94
CA GLN A 54 9.46 2.11 -6.60
C GLN A 54 8.60 1.12 -7.41
N LYS A 55 9.07 -0.12 -7.58
CA LYS A 55 8.22 -1.21 -8.09
C LYS A 55 7.06 -1.53 -7.14
N GLY A 56 7.16 -1.11 -5.88
CA GLY A 56 6.11 -1.26 -4.88
C GLY A 56 6.23 -2.56 -4.07
N MET A 57 5.60 -2.55 -2.90
CA MET A 57 5.42 -3.71 -2.02
C MET A 57 4.04 -3.61 -1.36
N PRO A 58 3.48 -4.71 -0.83
CA PRO A 58 2.23 -4.66 -0.07
C PRO A 58 2.31 -3.65 1.07
N ARG A 59 1.24 -2.84 1.25
CA ARG A 59 1.15 -1.79 2.30
C ARG A 59 1.45 -2.34 3.71
N ASP A 60 1.00 -3.55 4.00
CA ASP A 60 1.26 -4.23 5.28
C ASP A 60 2.75 -4.50 5.53
N SER A 61 3.52 -4.78 4.47
CA SER A 61 4.96 -4.98 4.57
C SER A 61 5.66 -3.70 5.02
N TYR A 62 5.26 -2.54 4.48
CA TYR A 62 5.76 -1.25 4.91
C TYR A 62 5.40 -0.95 6.37
N MET A 63 4.16 -1.24 6.79
CA MET A 63 3.73 -1.00 8.17
C MET A 63 4.50 -1.86 9.18
N LYS A 64 4.59 -3.17 8.94
CA LYS A 64 5.31 -4.11 9.82
C LYS A 64 6.79 -3.76 9.92
N SER A 65 7.41 -3.40 8.79
CA SER A 65 8.83 -3.02 8.75
C SER A 65 9.08 -1.65 9.37
N GLY A 66 8.27 -0.66 9.02
CA GLY A 66 8.31 0.69 9.59
C GLY A 66 8.15 0.67 11.11
N PHE A 67 7.26 -0.18 11.65
CA PHE A 67 7.07 -0.30 13.10
C PHE A 67 8.33 -0.80 13.83
N ARG A 68 9.10 -1.73 13.26
CA ARG A 68 10.35 -2.20 13.87
C ARG A 68 11.40 -1.09 13.94
N HIS A 69 11.57 -0.35 12.85
CA HIS A 69 12.49 0.80 12.82
C HIS A 69 12.03 1.93 13.76
N PHE A 70 10.73 2.20 13.82
CA PHE A 70 10.16 3.13 14.78
C PHE A 70 10.41 2.69 16.23
N PHE A 71 10.25 1.40 16.53
CA PHE A 71 10.47 0.85 17.86
C PHE A 71 11.95 1.00 18.29
N ASP A 72 12.90 0.74 17.40
CA ASP A 72 14.32 0.99 17.67
C ASP A 72 14.61 2.47 17.90
N TRP A 73 14.08 3.36 17.06
CA TRP A 73 14.22 4.80 17.25
C TRP A 73 13.66 5.25 18.61
N TRP A 74 12.46 4.81 18.96
CA TRP A 74 11.81 5.14 20.23
C TRP A 74 12.61 4.59 21.42
N THR A 75 13.07 3.35 21.33
CA THR A 75 13.91 2.69 22.34
C THR A 75 15.20 3.49 22.61
N ILE A 76 15.89 3.90 21.55
CA ILE A 76 17.10 4.73 21.64
C ILE A 76 16.79 6.09 22.25
N HIS A 77 15.71 6.74 21.81
CA HIS A 77 15.26 8.04 22.34
C HIS A 77 15.00 7.98 23.86
N ARG A 78 14.54 6.84 24.37
CA ARG A 78 14.30 6.61 25.80
C ARG A 78 15.56 6.24 26.59
N GLY A 79 16.73 6.24 25.97
CA GLY A 79 18.02 5.94 26.62
C GLY A 79 18.41 4.46 26.62
N TRP A 80 17.61 3.59 26.01
CA TRP A 80 17.80 2.14 26.04
C TRP A 80 18.57 1.63 24.82
N LYS A 81 19.60 2.36 24.36
CA LYS A 81 20.36 2.03 23.14
C LYS A 81 20.93 0.60 23.12
N LYS A 82 21.24 0.01 24.29
CA LYS A 82 21.81 -1.34 24.39
C LYS A 82 20.86 -2.48 23.99
N ILE A 83 19.54 -2.22 23.94
CA ILE A 83 18.54 -3.23 23.57
C ILE A 83 17.88 -2.94 22.21
N ALA A 84 18.26 -1.84 21.55
CA ALA A 84 17.85 -1.57 20.18
C ALA A 84 18.60 -2.50 19.21
N LEU A 85 17.91 -2.97 18.16
CA LEU A 85 18.50 -3.88 17.18
C LEU A 85 19.36 -3.14 16.16
N GLU A 86 18.95 -1.92 15.80
CA GLU A 86 19.67 -1.08 14.83
C GLU A 86 20.24 0.20 15.45
N PRO A 87 21.33 0.75 14.90
CA PRO A 87 21.80 2.10 15.23
C PRO A 87 20.76 3.17 14.88
N LEU A 88 20.80 4.30 15.58
CA LEU A 88 19.82 5.39 15.44
C LEU A 88 19.60 5.84 13.99
N GLU A 89 20.67 6.11 13.24
CA GLU A 89 20.55 6.56 11.86
C GLU A 89 19.97 5.50 10.94
N VAL A 90 20.25 4.21 11.20
CA VAL A 90 19.70 3.10 10.41
C VAL A 90 18.20 2.97 10.69
N ALA A 91 17.79 3.08 11.95
CA ALA A 91 16.38 3.09 12.34
C ALA A 91 15.63 4.27 11.71
N LEU A 92 16.20 5.48 11.75
CA LEU A 92 15.61 6.67 11.12
C LEU A 92 15.50 6.53 9.60
N CYS A 93 16.56 6.11 8.92
CA CYS A 93 16.54 5.87 7.47
C CYS A 93 15.60 4.73 7.08
N GLY A 94 15.53 3.66 7.89
CA GLY A 94 14.62 2.55 7.69
C GLY A 94 13.16 2.97 7.81
N LEU A 95 12.82 3.79 8.81
CA LEU A 95 11.50 4.38 8.93
C LEU A 95 11.18 5.29 7.73
N LEU A 96 12.10 6.17 7.34
CA LEU A 96 11.95 7.04 6.17
C LEU A 96 11.70 6.25 4.88
N PHE A 97 12.42 5.14 4.68
CA PHE A 97 12.20 4.24 3.55
C PHE A 97 10.76 3.69 3.53
N ASN A 98 10.27 3.20 4.67
CA ASN A 98 8.95 2.59 4.75
C ASN A 98 7.83 3.63 4.59
N VAL A 99 7.97 4.82 5.17
CA VAL A 99 7.01 5.93 4.99
C VAL A 99 6.99 6.38 3.53
N SER A 100 8.15 6.57 2.91
CA SER A 100 8.27 6.96 1.50
C SER A 100 7.67 5.90 0.58
N GLY A 101 7.95 4.62 0.83
CA GLY A 101 7.39 3.48 0.08
C GLY A 101 5.87 3.39 0.18
N TYR A 102 5.33 3.52 1.40
CA TYR A 102 3.89 3.53 1.59
C TYR A 102 3.23 4.72 0.88
N LEU A 103 3.79 5.93 1.03
CA LEU A 103 3.28 7.14 0.38
C LEU A 103 3.34 7.02 -1.15
N HIS A 104 4.41 6.44 -1.69
CA HIS A 104 4.54 6.14 -3.12
C HIS A 104 3.36 5.30 -3.61
N GLU A 105 3.04 4.20 -2.93
CA GLU A 105 1.89 3.36 -3.30
C GLU A 105 0.54 4.06 -3.15
N VAL A 106 0.40 4.99 -2.20
CA VAL A 106 -0.82 5.81 -2.07
C VAL A 106 -0.96 6.78 -3.25
N ILE A 107 0.10 7.52 -3.58
CA ILE A 107 0.09 8.49 -4.68
C ILE A 107 -0.07 7.78 -6.02
N LYS A 108 0.71 6.71 -6.27
CA LYS A 108 0.62 5.89 -7.48
C LYS A 108 -0.78 5.36 -7.70
N SER A 109 -1.45 4.84 -6.65
CA SER A 109 -2.83 4.39 -6.77
C SER A 109 -3.85 5.47 -7.15
N ARG A 110 -3.54 6.76 -6.92
CA ARG A 110 -4.40 7.89 -7.34
C ARG A 110 -4.12 8.33 -8.76
N LEU A 111 -2.86 8.29 -9.18
CA LEU A 111 -2.47 8.55 -10.57
C LEU A 111 -3.03 7.45 -11.49
N ASP A 112 -2.95 6.20 -11.05
CA ASP A 112 -3.59 5.08 -11.71
C ASP A 112 -5.12 5.18 -11.60
N ALA A 113 -5.68 5.82 -10.56
CA ALA A 113 -7.12 6.07 -10.47
C ALA A 113 -7.60 7.13 -11.48
N GLU A 114 -6.81 8.15 -11.84
CA GLU A 114 -7.17 9.06 -12.95
C GLU A 114 -7.13 8.33 -14.29
N ALA A 115 -6.13 7.48 -14.52
CA ALA A 115 -6.08 6.60 -15.68
C ALA A 115 -7.23 5.57 -15.69
N TRP A 116 -7.64 5.06 -14.52
CA TRP A 116 -8.75 4.14 -14.35
C TRP A 116 -10.11 4.83 -14.51
N VAL A 117 -10.28 6.04 -13.98
CA VAL A 117 -11.47 6.88 -14.18
C VAL A 117 -11.62 7.23 -15.66
N GLU A 118 -10.53 7.56 -16.35
CA GLU A 118 -10.56 7.83 -17.79
C GLU A 118 -10.84 6.54 -18.60
N ALA A 119 -10.20 5.42 -18.26
CA ALA A 119 -10.47 4.13 -18.90
C ALA A 119 -11.92 3.66 -18.70
N VAL A 120 -12.49 3.86 -17.51
CA VAL A 120 -13.90 3.55 -17.20
C VAL A 120 -14.85 4.50 -17.96
N ARG A 121 -14.52 5.79 -18.08
CA ARG A 121 -15.30 6.74 -18.89
C ARG A 121 -15.30 6.36 -20.37
N ASP A 122 -14.15 6.00 -20.93
CA ASP A 122 -14.01 5.57 -22.31
C ASP A 122 -14.80 4.27 -22.58
N GLU A 123 -14.78 3.33 -21.64
CA GLU A 123 -15.56 2.08 -21.72
C GLU A 123 -17.07 2.36 -21.69
N VAL A 124 -17.54 3.19 -20.76
CA VAL A 124 -18.95 3.59 -20.69
C VAL A 124 -19.39 4.36 -21.95
N ALA A 125 -18.54 5.23 -22.48
CA ALA A 125 -18.81 5.96 -23.73
C ALA A 125 -18.89 5.02 -24.94
N ARG A 126 -18.01 4.01 -25.03
CA ARG A 126 -18.08 2.96 -26.06
C ARG A 126 -19.37 2.14 -25.96
N GLU A 127 -19.78 1.75 -24.76
CA GLU A 127 -21.04 1.03 -24.55
C GLU A 127 -22.27 1.87 -24.91
N GLN A 128 -22.27 3.16 -24.56
CA GLN A 128 -23.35 4.08 -24.90
C GLN A 128 -23.44 4.31 -26.41
N ALA A 129 -22.30 4.52 -27.08
CA ALA A 129 -22.25 4.61 -28.54
C ALA A 129 -22.68 3.31 -29.24
N ALA A 130 -22.36 2.14 -28.69
CA ALA A 130 -22.82 0.85 -29.20
C ALA A 130 -24.34 0.64 -29.01
N ARG A 131 -24.92 1.14 -27.91
CA ARG A 131 -26.37 1.14 -27.67
C ARG A 131 -27.12 2.10 -28.60
N GLU A 132 -26.50 3.23 -28.96
CA GLU A 132 -27.08 4.25 -29.84
C GLU A 132 -26.89 3.93 -31.33
N GLY A 133 -25.90 3.10 -31.70
CA GLY A 133 -25.57 2.70 -33.08
C GLY A 133 -26.37 1.53 -33.68
N GLY A 134 -27.20 0.85 -32.88
CA GLY A 134 -28.28 -0.04 -33.35
C GLY A 134 -27.86 -1.43 -33.85
N GLU A 135 -28.07 -2.47 -33.02
CA GLU A 135 -28.73 -3.74 -33.34
C GLU A 135 -28.88 -4.52 -32.02
N GLN A 136 -30.01 -5.17 -31.80
CA GLN A 136 -30.22 -6.00 -30.61
C GLN A 136 -29.31 -7.22 -30.68
N LEU A 137 -28.11 -7.10 -30.13
CA LEU A 137 -27.19 -8.22 -29.99
C LEU A 137 -27.74 -9.15 -28.90
N GLU A 138 -28.32 -10.28 -29.29
CA GLU A 138 -28.62 -11.35 -28.34
C GLU A 138 -27.31 -11.79 -27.67
N LEU A 139 -27.15 -11.46 -26.39
CA LEU A 139 -26.10 -12.00 -25.55
C LEU A 139 -26.38 -13.50 -25.35
N PRO A 140 -25.46 -14.41 -25.70
CA PRO A 140 -25.62 -15.79 -25.31
C PRO A 140 -25.53 -15.86 -23.78
N LEU A 141 -26.61 -16.33 -23.15
CA LEU A 141 -26.64 -16.72 -21.74
C LEU A 141 -25.78 -17.96 -21.51
N THR A 142 -24.46 -17.85 -21.61
CA THR A 142 -23.53 -18.88 -21.15
C THR A 142 -22.23 -18.23 -20.68
N GLY A 143 -21.98 -18.26 -19.37
CA GLY A 143 -20.69 -17.87 -18.79
C GLY A 143 -20.78 -17.20 -17.42
N GLY A 144 -21.56 -17.76 -16.49
CA GLY A 144 -21.50 -17.34 -15.10
C GLY A 144 -20.13 -17.70 -14.51
N ALA A 145 -19.26 -16.70 -14.33
CA ALA A 145 -18.19 -16.79 -13.35
C ALA A 145 -18.84 -16.59 -11.97
N ASP A 146 -19.01 -17.71 -11.27
CA ASP A 146 -19.51 -17.80 -9.91
C ASP A 146 -18.70 -16.93 -8.94
N LEU A 147 -19.31 -15.84 -8.47
CA LEU A 147 -18.75 -14.95 -7.44
C LEU A 147 -19.25 -15.28 -6.02
N ARG A 148 -19.74 -16.50 -5.75
CA ARG A 148 -20.12 -16.93 -4.39
C ARG A 148 -19.00 -17.63 -3.62
N GLY A 149 -17.74 -17.33 -3.94
CA GLY A 149 -16.58 -17.97 -3.33
C GLY A 149 -15.73 -17.13 -2.38
N LEU A 150 -16.00 -15.84 -2.18
CA LEU A 150 -15.03 -14.96 -1.51
C LEU A 150 -15.60 -13.99 -0.45
N ALA A 151 -16.53 -14.44 0.38
CA ALA A 151 -16.88 -13.70 1.61
C ALA A 151 -17.69 -14.54 2.61
N ALA A 152 -17.32 -15.79 2.88
CA ALA A 152 -17.86 -16.50 4.03
C ALA A 152 -17.01 -17.72 4.42
N ARG A 153 -16.46 -17.68 5.63
CA ARG A 153 -16.10 -18.84 6.48
C ARG A 153 -14.71 -19.46 6.30
N GLU A 154 -13.70 -18.78 6.83
CA GLU A 154 -12.75 -19.45 7.72
C GLU A 154 -13.37 -19.52 9.13
N ALA A 155 -14.28 -20.47 9.30
CA ALA A 155 -14.64 -21.02 10.61
C ALA A 155 -14.96 -22.48 10.34
N GLY A 156 -14.12 -23.35 10.90
CA GLY A 156 -14.16 -24.77 10.61
C GLY A 156 -15.45 -25.45 11.04
N ASP A 157 -15.53 -26.66 10.53
CA ASP A 157 -16.15 -27.83 11.14
C ASP A 157 -17.59 -28.20 10.70
N THR A 158 -17.59 -29.36 10.04
CA THR A 158 -18.60 -30.42 9.92
C THR A 158 -20.10 -30.09 9.79
N THR A 159 -20.62 -30.52 8.64
CA THR A 159 -22.03 -30.80 8.34
C THR A 159 -22.70 -31.66 9.42
N PHE A 160 -23.78 -31.14 10.01
CA PHE A 160 -24.85 -31.95 10.61
C PHE A 160 -26.10 -31.82 9.74
N VAL A 161 -26.57 -32.94 9.20
CA VAL A 161 -27.84 -33.08 8.49
C VAL A 161 -28.91 -33.43 9.51
N GLY A 162 -29.98 -32.61 9.61
CA GLY A 162 -31.12 -32.90 10.47
C GLY A 162 -32.40 -32.29 9.92
N GLN A 163 -33.25 -33.13 9.29
CA GLN A 163 -34.66 -32.82 9.05
C GLN A 163 -35.40 -32.73 10.39
N VAL A 164 -36.16 -31.66 10.58
CA VAL A 164 -37.02 -31.49 11.74
C VAL A 164 -38.38 -32.14 11.45
N GLY A 165 -38.66 -33.25 12.12
CA GLY A 165 -40.00 -33.85 12.20
C GLY A 165 -40.75 -33.35 13.45
N PRO A 166 -42.10 -33.28 13.43
CA PRO A 166 -42.86 -32.76 14.55
C PRO A 166 -43.37 -33.91 15.43
N ALA A 167 -42.80 -34.10 16.63
CA ALA A 167 -43.48 -34.68 17.80
C ALA A 167 -42.50 -34.87 18.96
N GLY A 168 -42.94 -34.49 20.17
CA GLY A 168 -42.66 -35.27 21.37
C GLY A 168 -41.55 -34.77 22.29
N LEU A 169 -41.96 -34.38 23.50
CA LEU A 169 -41.12 -34.20 24.68
C LEU A 169 -40.31 -35.47 25.01
N SER A 170 -39.08 -35.31 25.51
CA SER A 170 -38.70 -35.77 26.86
C SER A 170 -37.30 -35.28 27.24
N ALA A 171 -37.22 -34.67 28.41
CA ALA A 171 -35.98 -34.39 29.12
C ALA A 171 -35.30 -35.71 29.55
N VAL A 172 -33.96 -35.79 29.50
CA VAL A 172 -33.13 -36.45 30.55
C VAL A 172 -31.74 -35.79 30.56
N ARG A 173 -31.31 -35.42 31.77
CA ARG A 173 -29.98 -34.94 32.18
C ARG A 173 -28.96 -36.09 32.30
N GLY A 174 -27.69 -35.75 32.12
CA GLY A 174 -26.52 -36.43 32.73
C GLY A 174 -25.58 -37.04 31.69
N ARG A 175 -24.27 -37.19 31.91
CA ARG A 175 -23.33 -36.80 32.96
C ARG A 175 -21.93 -37.06 32.37
N GLU A 176 -20.91 -36.41 32.91
CA GLU A 176 -19.47 -36.48 32.57
C GLU A 176 -18.83 -37.89 32.66
N GLY A 177 -17.64 -38.02 32.04
CA GLY A 177 -16.62 -39.09 32.21
C GLY A 177 -16.58 -40.06 31.02
N GLU A 178 -15.45 -40.44 30.42
CA GLU A 178 -14.00 -40.38 30.68
C GLU A 178 -13.26 -40.27 29.32
#